data_AF-E4YW63-F1
#
_entry.id   AF-E4YW63-F1
#
_cell.length_a   1.000
_cell.length_b   1.000
_cell.length_c   1.000
_cell.angle_alpha   90.00
_cell.angle_beta   90.00
_cell.angle_gamma   90.00
#
_symmetry.space_group_name_H-M   'P 1'
#
loop_
_entity.id
_entity.type
_entity.pdbx_description
1 polymer ?
#
loop_
_entity_poly.entity_id
_entity_poly.type
_entity_poly.pdbx_seq_one_letter_code
_entity_poly.pdbx_strand_id
1 'polypeptide(L)'
;MYFVKIFPKVFSRLDGAYGCFCNYFEGDRQFSQPGFGPRPVDASDAVCKAHKECLACVRDEFGDECIPEGVDMVYNHENGQCTDDKNTCKRALCECQKQAAIDQAKVKHTRTSSQFHWLFSGIASSLFKTQICPNFCAAKDLVLTSSIPQAAEDTRFSAHNEFYEANVCFKSSQGLTLRTNGAKWELLSEDTVLYTAKTEGCPDKVSTWINAEDGTEVNLELEHLSSNNPVGEKRCCKNNDGGYKVFNNGNHQCCEDGSVKPNGLC
;
A
#
# COMPACT_ATOMS: atom_id res chain seq x y z
N MET A 1 11.18 -16.38 -16.46
CA MET A 1 9.99 -15.50 -16.40
C MET A 1 8.92 -16.24 -15.61
N TYR A 2 9.01 -16.18 -14.27
CA TYR A 2 8.32 -17.07 -13.31
C TYR A 2 6.95 -16.54 -12.89
N PHE A 3 6.25 -15.85 -13.80
CA PHE A 3 5.04 -15.08 -13.47
C PHE A 3 3.81 -15.96 -13.14
N VAL A 4 3.98 -17.28 -13.16
CA VAL A 4 2.90 -18.19 -13.54
C VAL A 4 3.21 -19.62 -13.09
N LYS A 5 2.71 -20.04 -11.93
CA LYS A 5 2.27 -21.43 -11.77
C LYS A 5 0.77 -21.54 -11.49
N ILE A 6 0.19 -20.58 -10.77
CA ILE A 6 -1.26 -20.57 -10.45
C ILE A 6 -2.00 -19.41 -11.14
N PHE A 7 -1.30 -18.31 -11.39
CA PHE A 7 -1.86 -17.03 -11.84
C PHE A 7 -2.26 -16.88 -13.33
N PRO A 8 -1.80 -17.65 -14.35
CA PRO A 8 -1.94 -17.24 -15.75
C PRO A 8 -3.38 -17.23 -16.26
N LYS A 9 -4.23 -18.10 -15.72
CA LYS A 9 -5.61 -18.26 -16.20
C LYS A 9 -6.53 -17.18 -15.64
N VAL A 10 -6.16 -16.56 -14.52
CA VAL A 10 -7.01 -15.60 -13.81
C VAL A 10 -6.47 -14.17 -13.93
N PHE A 11 -5.16 -14.03 -14.09
CA PHE A 11 -4.44 -12.79 -13.92
C PHE A 11 -3.61 -12.44 -15.17
N SER A 12 -4.05 -11.40 -15.85
CA SER A 12 -3.39 -10.85 -17.03
C SER A 12 -2.21 -9.95 -16.64
N ARG A 13 -1.35 -9.58 -17.61
CA ARG A 13 -0.31 -8.56 -17.39
C ARG A 13 -0.88 -7.21 -16.90
N LEU A 14 -2.13 -6.93 -17.23
CA LEU A 14 -2.82 -5.71 -16.80
C LEU A 14 -3.12 -5.75 -15.32
N ASP A 15 -3.45 -6.94 -14.82
CA ASP A 15 -3.81 -7.15 -13.42
C ASP A 15 -2.58 -7.00 -12.53
N GLY A 16 -1.39 -7.29 -13.05
CA GLY A 16 -0.11 -7.11 -12.35
C GLY A 16 0.52 -5.74 -12.50
N ALA A 17 -0.16 -4.80 -13.16
CA ALA A 17 0.24 -3.41 -13.30
C ALA A 17 -0.92 -2.46 -12.99
N TYR A 18 -1.55 -2.67 -11.83
CA TYR A 18 -2.80 -2.01 -11.43
C TYR A 18 -2.75 -1.45 -10.01
N GLY A 19 -3.31 -0.26 -9.81
CA GLY A 19 -3.50 0.32 -8.48
C GLY A 19 -2.19 0.60 -7.77
N CYS A 20 -2.04 0.10 -6.54
CA CYS A 20 -0.89 0.37 -5.69
C CYS A 20 -0.12 -0.86 -5.25
N PHE A 21 -0.82 -1.98 -5.07
CA PHE A 21 -0.28 -3.23 -4.56
C PHE A 21 -0.17 -4.29 -5.64
N CYS A 22 -0.88 -4.18 -6.76
CA CYS A 22 -0.66 -5.09 -7.88
C CYS A 22 0.54 -4.65 -8.72
N ASN A 23 1.72 -4.49 -8.09
CA ASN A 23 2.95 -3.95 -8.71
C ASN A 23 3.94 -4.98 -9.19
N TYR A 24 3.45 -6.05 -9.78
CA TYR A 24 4.28 -7.22 -10.05
C TYR A 24 5.29 -7.05 -11.19
N PHE A 25 5.20 -5.99 -11.99
CA PHE A 25 6.15 -5.68 -13.06
C PHE A 25 7.18 -4.61 -12.70
N GLU A 26 7.16 -4.11 -11.46
CA GLU A 26 8.15 -3.16 -10.95
C GLU A 26 9.27 -3.92 -10.22
N GLY A 27 10.49 -3.36 -10.20
CA GLY A 27 11.61 -3.89 -9.40
C GLY A 27 12.17 -5.25 -9.83
N ASP A 28 13.07 -5.78 -9.00
CA ASP A 28 13.72 -7.08 -9.15
C ASP A 28 12.96 -8.22 -8.43
N ARG A 29 12.08 -7.88 -7.48
CA ARG A 29 11.26 -8.81 -6.67
C ARG A 29 9.78 -8.63 -6.95
N GLN A 30 9.35 -9.18 -8.07
CA GLN A 30 8.03 -9.00 -8.66
C GLN A 30 6.88 -9.08 -7.63
N PHE A 31 6.77 -10.19 -6.90
CA PHE A 31 5.68 -10.45 -5.96
C PHE A 31 5.97 -9.96 -4.55
N SER A 32 7.18 -10.21 -4.04
CA SER A 32 7.54 -10.00 -2.62
C SER A 32 7.93 -8.56 -2.27
N GLN A 33 8.05 -7.67 -3.26
CA GLN A 33 8.27 -6.25 -2.98
C GLN A 33 7.08 -5.56 -2.31
N PRO A 34 7.29 -4.46 -1.57
CA PRO A 34 6.22 -3.65 -1.02
C PRO A 34 5.28 -3.06 -2.09
N GLY A 35 4.04 -2.74 -1.69
CA GLY A 35 3.14 -1.92 -2.50
C GLY A 35 3.44 -0.42 -2.37
N PHE A 36 2.74 0.40 -3.15
CA PHE A 36 2.86 1.86 -3.12
C PHE A 36 1.86 2.47 -2.14
N GLY A 37 2.35 2.96 -0.99
CA GLY A 37 1.48 3.51 0.05
C GLY A 37 0.74 2.41 0.85
N PRO A 38 -0.23 2.78 1.71
CA PRO A 38 -0.78 1.88 2.72
C PRO A 38 -2.13 1.25 2.35
N ARG A 39 -2.85 1.81 1.38
CA ARG A 39 -4.25 1.49 1.10
C ARG A 39 -4.46 1.15 -0.35
N PRO A 40 -5.19 0.05 -0.62
CA PRO A 40 -5.53 -0.32 -1.98
C PRO A 40 -6.53 0.68 -2.57
N VAL A 41 -6.47 0.88 -3.88
CA VAL A 41 -7.37 1.82 -4.59
C VAL A 41 -8.81 1.28 -4.71
N ASP A 42 -8.95 -0.05 -4.78
CA ASP A 42 -10.23 -0.73 -4.87
C ASP A 42 -10.12 -2.19 -4.38
N ALA A 43 -11.19 -2.97 -4.58
CA ALA A 43 -11.25 -4.37 -4.19
C ALA A 43 -10.22 -5.27 -4.91
N SER A 44 -9.86 -4.97 -6.17
CA SER A 44 -8.84 -5.75 -6.90
C SER A 44 -7.46 -5.48 -6.33
N ASP A 45 -7.13 -4.21 -6.10
CA ASP A 45 -5.87 -3.83 -5.48
C ASP A 45 -5.75 -4.33 -4.02
N ALA A 46 -6.89 -4.45 -3.33
CA ALA A 46 -6.94 -5.03 -1.98
C ALA A 46 -6.54 -6.51 -1.96
N VAL A 47 -6.89 -7.28 -3.00
CA VAL A 47 -6.43 -8.66 -3.12
C VAL A 47 -4.91 -8.72 -3.31
N CYS A 48 -4.33 -7.82 -4.10
CA CYS A 48 -2.89 -7.76 -4.28
C CYS A 48 -2.15 -7.36 -2.99
N LYS A 49 -2.74 -6.45 -2.21
CA LYS A 49 -2.26 -6.12 -0.86
C LYS A 49 -2.27 -7.33 0.05
N ALA A 50 -3.42 -8.03 0.14
CA ALA A 50 -3.56 -9.22 0.97
C ALA A 50 -2.58 -10.33 0.56
N HIS A 51 -2.33 -10.49 -0.74
CA HIS A 51 -1.32 -11.42 -1.24
C HIS A 51 0.08 -11.08 -0.74
N LYS A 52 0.52 -9.81 -0.86
CA LYS A 52 1.83 -9.37 -0.36
C LYS A 52 1.96 -9.54 1.16
N GLU A 53 0.90 -9.23 1.89
CA GLU A 53 0.82 -9.45 3.34
C GLU A 53 0.92 -10.94 3.71
N CYS A 54 0.28 -11.81 2.93
CA CYS A 54 0.43 -13.27 3.07
C CYS A 54 1.89 -13.70 2.87
N LEU A 55 2.55 -13.22 1.80
CA LEU A 55 3.96 -13.52 1.55
C LEU A 55 4.88 -13.01 2.66
N ALA A 56 4.59 -11.85 3.24
CA ALA A 56 5.33 -11.33 4.40
C ALA A 56 5.21 -12.27 5.60
N CYS A 57 4.00 -12.76 5.92
CA CYS A 57 3.80 -13.76 6.96
C CYS A 57 4.58 -15.06 6.72
N VAL A 58 4.63 -15.51 5.47
CA VAL A 58 5.38 -16.70 5.10
C VAL A 58 6.88 -16.49 5.32
N ARG A 59 7.42 -15.31 4.99
CA ARG A 59 8.81 -14.96 5.30
C ARG A 59 9.07 -14.87 6.79
N ASP A 60 8.14 -14.31 7.55
CA ASP A 60 8.26 -14.23 9.01
C ASP A 60 8.31 -15.63 9.66
N GLU A 61 7.60 -16.61 9.11
CA GLU A 61 7.60 -17.99 9.62
C GLU A 61 8.78 -18.83 9.12
N PHE A 62 9.16 -18.70 7.85
CA PHE A 62 10.11 -19.62 7.19
C PHE A 62 11.46 -18.98 6.82
N GLY A 63 11.65 -17.70 7.09
CA GLY A 63 12.88 -16.94 6.81
C GLY A 63 12.84 -16.13 5.52
N ASP A 64 13.78 -15.19 5.38
CA ASP A 64 13.78 -14.18 4.31
C ASP A 64 13.96 -14.74 2.89
N GLU A 65 14.58 -15.90 2.75
CA GLU A 65 14.74 -16.60 1.46
C GLU A 65 13.45 -17.30 1.02
N CYS A 66 12.44 -17.39 1.88
CA CYS A 66 11.14 -17.96 1.53
C CYS A 66 10.29 -16.97 0.72
N ILE A 67 10.70 -16.75 -0.53
CA ILE A 67 10.03 -15.85 -1.47
C ILE A 67 9.64 -16.60 -2.76
N PRO A 68 8.52 -16.23 -3.40
CA PRO A 68 8.04 -16.91 -4.60
C PRO A 68 8.97 -16.74 -5.81
N GLU A 69 9.88 -15.75 -5.80
CA GLU A 69 10.87 -15.55 -6.86
C GLU A 69 12.03 -16.56 -6.83
N GLY A 70 12.34 -17.12 -5.66
CA GLY A 70 13.48 -18.02 -5.47
C GLY A 70 13.10 -19.48 -5.20
N VAL A 71 11.81 -19.76 -4.98
CA VAL A 71 11.33 -21.06 -4.51
C VAL A 71 10.42 -21.73 -5.53
N ASP A 72 10.73 -22.99 -5.87
CA ASP A 72 9.88 -23.78 -6.74
C ASP A 72 8.82 -24.56 -5.96
N MET A 73 7.56 -24.12 -6.09
CA MET A 73 6.37 -24.72 -5.46
C MET A 73 5.48 -25.43 -6.49
N VAL A 74 4.66 -26.37 -6.01
CA VAL A 74 3.84 -27.26 -6.86
C VAL A 74 2.35 -27.04 -6.61
N TYR A 75 1.66 -26.65 -7.69
CA TYR A 75 0.21 -26.55 -7.75
C TYR A 75 -0.35 -27.54 -8.77
N ASN A 76 -1.28 -28.38 -8.34
CA ASN A 76 -2.00 -29.30 -9.19
C ASN A 76 -3.27 -28.61 -9.74
N HIS A 77 -3.32 -28.41 -11.05
CA HIS A 77 -4.43 -27.76 -11.73
C HIS A 77 -5.69 -28.63 -11.89
N GLU A 78 -5.58 -29.95 -11.78
CA GLU A 78 -6.70 -30.87 -11.95
C GLU A 78 -7.60 -30.87 -10.71
N ASN A 79 -7.00 -30.87 -9.52
CA ASN A 79 -7.72 -30.87 -8.25
C ASN A 79 -7.66 -29.52 -7.50
N GLY A 80 -6.91 -28.54 -8.01
CA GLY A 80 -6.81 -27.20 -7.43
C GLY A 80 -6.05 -27.13 -6.10
N GLN A 81 -5.06 -28.00 -5.91
CA GLN A 81 -4.35 -28.14 -4.63
C GLN A 81 -2.86 -27.82 -4.74
N CYS A 82 -2.33 -27.19 -3.70
CA CYS A 82 -0.90 -27.17 -3.47
C CYS A 82 -0.48 -28.54 -2.93
N THR A 83 0.56 -29.15 -3.50
CA THR A 83 0.89 -30.56 -3.20
C THR A 83 2.16 -30.73 -2.38
N ASP A 84 2.96 -29.68 -2.20
CA ASP A 84 4.09 -29.69 -1.27
C ASP A 84 3.64 -30.00 0.16
N ASP A 85 4.52 -30.59 0.97
CA ASP A 85 4.19 -30.98 2.34
C ASP A 85 3.70 -29.80 3.19
N LYS A 86 2.73 -30.07 4.07
CA LYS A 86 2.23 -29.09 5.03
C LYS A 86 3.39 -28.57 5.91
N ASN A 87 3.27 -27.33 6.39
CA ASN A 87 4.29 -26.65 7.19
C ASN A 87 5.65 -26.49 6.47
N THR A 88 5.63 -26.32 5.15
CA THR A 88 6.81 -25.94 4.39
C THR A 88 6.64 -24.58 3.74
N CYS A 89 7.76 -23.87 3.54
CA CYS A 89 7.83 -22.64 2.77
C CYS A 89 7.11 -22.75 1.41
N LYS A 90 7.41 -23.82 0.66
CA LYS A 90 6.83 -24.08 -0.68
C LYS A 90 5.31 -24.15 -0.64
N ARG A 91 4.77 -24.94 0.30
CA ARG A 91 3.33 -25.10 0.47
C ARG A 91 2.68 -23.77 0.86
N ALA A 92 3.27 -23.05 1.82
CA ALA A 92 2.76 -21.77 2.30
C ALA A 92 2.71 -20.70 1.19
N LEU A 93 3.78 -20.56 0.41
CA LEU A 93 3.82 -19.67 -0.76
C LEU A 93 2.75 -20.05 -1.79
N CYS A 94 2.58 -21.34 -2.07
CA CYS A 94 1.57 -21.82 -3.01
C CYS A 94 0.15 -21.49 -2.54
N GLU A 95 -0.16 -21.69 -1.26
CA GLU A 95 -1.50 -21.40 -0.73
C GLU A 95 -1.79 -19.88 -0.73
N CYS A 96 -0.79 -19.03 -0.45
CA CYS A 96 -0.92 -17.57 -0.63
C CYS A 96 -1.28 -17.22 -2.08
N GLN A 97 -0.57 -17.79 -3.06
CA GLN A 97 -0.82 -17.52 -4.47
C GLN A 97 -2.18 -18.06 -4.94
N LYS A 98 -2.55 -19.26 -4.50
CA LYS A 98 -3.85 -19.87 -4.79
C LYS A 98 -5.00 -19.02 -4.25
N GLN A 99 -4.90 -18.58 -2.99
CA GLN A 99 -5.93 -17.75 -2.38
C GLN A 99 -6.08 -16.42 -3.13
N ALA A 100 -4.96 -15.76 -3.45
CA ALA A 100 -4.96 -14.51 -4.21
C ALA A 100 -5.58 -14.67 -5.61
N ALA A 101 -5.31 -15.78 -6.30
CA ALA A 101 -5.93 -16.09 -7.59
C ALA A 101 -7.45 -16.29 -7.46
N ILE A 102 -7.90 -17.03 -6.46
CA ILE A 102 -9.33 -17.25 -6.18
C ILE A 102 -10.03 -15.92 -5.87
N ASP A 103 -9.41 -15.07 -5.05
CA ASP A 103 -10.02 -13.80 -4.64
C ASP A 103 -10.02 -12.78 -5.78
N GLN A 104 -8.96 -12.71 -6.60
CA GLN A 104 -8.95 -11.89 -7.81
C GLN A 104 -10.07 -12.29 -8.79
N ALA A 105 -10.35 -13.59 -8.94
CA ALA A 105 -11.45 -14.05 -9.78
C ALA A 105 -12.81 -13.48 -9.35
N LYS A 106 -13.02 -13.25 -8.04
CA LYS A 106 -14.26 -12.70 -7.49
C LYS A 106 -14.43 -11.20 -7.74
N VAL A 107 -13.32 -10.47 -7.83
CA VAL A 107 -13.31 -8.99 -7.98
C VAL A 107 -12.91 -8.54 -9.39
N LYS A 108 -12.73 -9.47 -10.33
CA LYS A 108 -12.29 -9.19 -11.70
C LYS A 108 -13.10 -8.12 -12.44
N HIS A 109 -14.39 -7.99 -12.12
CA HIS A 109 -15.31 -7.04 -12.73
C HIS A 109 -15.36 -5.67 -12.05
N THR A 110 -14.75 -5.50 -10.88
CA THR A 110 -14.70 -4.23 -10.16
C THR A 110 -13.56 -3.32 -10.63
N ARG A 111 -12.90 -3.64 -11.76
CA ARG A 111 -11.91 -2.78 -12.42
C ARG A 111 -12.62 -1.54 -12.94
N THR A 112 -12.71 -0.53 -12.09
CA THR A 112 -13.61 0.60 -12.33
C THR A 112 -13.06 1.56 -13.38
N SER A 113 -11.78 1.48 -13.76
CA SER A 113 -11.23 2.35 -14.81
C SER A 113 -9.89 1.89 -15.38
N SER A 114 -9.66 2.21 -16.66
CA SER A 114 -8.34 2.12 -17.31
C SER A 114 -7.31 3.06 -16.68
N GLN A 115 -7.75 4.09 -15.96
CA GLN A 115 -6.88 5.12 -15.39
C GLN A 115 -5.95 4.61 -14.28
N PHE A 116 -6.27 3.45 -13.67
CA PHE A 116 -5.43 2.84 -12.62
C PHE A 116 -4.44 1.80 -13.18
N HIS A 117 -4.38 1.61 -14.50
CA HIS A 117 -3.42 0.72 -15.17
C HIS A 117 -2.20 1.50 -15.65
N TRP A 118 -1.01 1.14 -15.15
CA TRP A 118 0.22 1.89 -15.48
C TRP A 118 0.75 1.58 -16.88
N LEU A 119 0.34 0.44 -17.47
CA LEU A 119 0.78 -0.01 -18.80
C LEU A 119 0.00 0.63 -19.96
N PHE A 120 -1.17 1.25 -19.71
CA PHE A 120 -2.01 1.82 -20.76
C PHE A 120 -2.07 3.35 -20.77
N SER A 121 -1.45 4.03 -19.81
CA SER A 121 -1.37 5.50 -19.80
C SER A 121 -0.46 6.06 -20.90
N GLY A 122 0.22 5.22 -21.69
CA GLY A 122 0.96 5.63 -22.90
C GLY A 122 2.26 6.39 -22.66
N ILE A 123 2.68 6.58 -21.40
CA ILE A 123 3.89 7.33 -21.03
C ILE A 123 4.52 6.68 -19.80
N ALA A 124 5.71 6.10 -19.99
CA ALA A 124 6.50 5.51 -18.91
C ALA A 124 7.09 6.61 -18.03
N SER A 125 6.49 6.92 -16.88
CA SER A 125 7.19 7.64 -15.81
C SER A 125 6.48 7.57 -14.47
N SER A 126 7.28 7.74 -13.42
CA SER A 126 6.96 7.90 -12.00
C SER A 126 5.81 8.88 -11.69
N LEU A 127 5.47 9.77 -12.62
CA LEU A 127 4.42 10.80 -12.50
C LEU A 127 3.01 10.24 -12.25
N PHE A 128 2.73 8.99 -12.66
CA PHE A 128 1.42 8.38 -12.45
C PHE A 128 1.30 7.59 -11.14
N LYS A 129 2.40 7.23 -10.47
CA LYS A 129 2.32 6.43 -9.23
C LYS A 129 1.60 7.21 -8.11
N THR A 130 1.81 8.52 -8.02
CA THR A 130 1.11 9.40 -7.06
C THR A 130 -0.34 9.65 -7.46
N GLN A 131 -0.65 9.76 -8.76
CA GLN A 131 -2.02 9.95 -9.27
C GLN A 131 -2.89 8.69 -9.13
N ILE A 132 -2.28 7.51 -9.28
CA ILE A 132 -2.97 6.22 -9.21
C ILE A 132 -3.03 5.72 -7.78
N CYS A 133 -2.02 6.04 -6.97
CA CYS A 133 -2.01 5.83 -5.54
C CYS A 133 -2.22 7.15 -4.81
N PRO A 134 -3.48 7.64 -4.73
CA PRO A 134 -3.79 8.89 -4.04
C PRO A 134 -3.37 8.88 -2.56
N ASN A 135 -3.03 7.71 -1.99
CA ASN A 135 -2.43 7.53 -0.67
C ASN A 135 -0.91 7.27 -0.72
N PHE A 136 -0.17 7.86 -1.65
CA PHE A 136 1.31 7.84 -1.55
C PHE A 136 1.75 8.41 -0.19
N CYS A 137 0.94 9.34 0.34
CA CYS A 137 0.98 9.78 1.73
C CYS A 137 -0.06 9.06 2.58
N ALA A 138 0.42 8.14 3.42
CA ALA A 138 -0.38 7.25 4.25
C ALA A 138 -1.06 7.93 5.44
N ALA A 139 -0.69 9.18 5.73
CA ALA A 139 -1.22 9.92 6.85
C ALA A 139 -2.74 10.08 6.77
N LYS A 140 -3.42 9.76 7.87
CA LYS A 140 -4.71 10.37 8.15
C LYS A 140 -4.49 11.83 8.54
N ASP A 141 -3.48 12.06 9.36
CA ASP A 141 -3.07 13.39 9.77
C ASP A 141 -1.53 13.51 9.70
N LEU A 142 -1.06 14.67 9.27
CA LEU A 142 0.33 15.11 9.33
C LEU A 142 0.44 16.17 10.43
N VAL A 143 1.53 16.14 11.21
CA VAL A 143 1.82 17.15 12.22
C VAL A 143 3.12 17.85 11.89
N LEU A 144 3.07 19.15 11.70
CA LEU A 144 4.23 20.00 11.51
C LEU A 144 4.91 20.25 12.86
N THR A 145 6.05 19.61 13.10
CA THR A 145 6.80 19.75 14.36
C THR A 145 7.81 20.90 14.31
N SER A 146 8.18 21.36 13.11
CA SER A 146 9.00 22.56 12.90
C SER A 146 8.18 23.85 13.04
N SER A 147 8.76 24.88 13.64
CA SER A 147 8.09 26.19 13.81
C SER A 147 8.16 27.01 12.51
N ILE A 148 7.01 27.37 11.94
CA ILE A 148 6.92 28.38 10.88
C ILE A 148 6.07 29.58 11.36
N PRO A 149 6.39 30.82 10.95
CA PRO A 149 5.66 32.02 11.40
C PRO A 149 4.14 31.93 11.16
N GLN A 150 3.74 31.22 10.09
CA GLN A 150 2.35 31.09 9.65
C GLN A 150 1.58 29.96 10.35
N ALA A 151 2.22 29.13 11.18
CA ALA A 151 1.60 27.99 11.87
C ALA A 151 1.79 28.10 13.40
N ALA A 152 1.42 29.26 13.96
CA ALA A 152 1.74 29.65 15.33
C ALA A 152 1.19 28.69 16.42
N GLU A 153 0.08 27.98 16.14
CA GLU A 153 -0.50 26.96 17.05
C GLU A 153 -1.17 25.77 16.32
N ASP A 154 -1.47 25.88 15.03
CA ASP A 154 -2.11 24.82 14.25
C ASP A 154 -1.12 24.10 13.37
N THR A 155 -0.60 23.02 13.92
CA THR A 155 0.39 22.17 13.28
C THR A 155 -0.22 20.93 12.64
N ARG A 156 -1.52 20.67 12.84
CA ARG A 156 -2.14 19.40 12.45
C ARG A 156 -2.92 19.56 11.14
N PHE A 157 -2.45 18.86 10.13
CA PHE A 157 -3.09 18.77 8.83
C PHE A 157 -3.84 17.44 8.71
N SER A 158 -5.15 17.47 8.50
CA SER A 158 -5.98 16.28 8.32
C SER A 158 -6.25 16.05 6.84
N ALA A 159 -6.20 14.80 6.39
CA ALA A 159 -6.56 14.43 5.02
C ALA A 159 -8.00 14.88 4.71
N HIS A 160 -8.16 15.64 3.64
CA HIS A 160 -9.43 16.19 3.20
C HIS A 160 -10.01 15.36 2.04
N ASN A 161 -11.35 15.41 1.87
CA ASN A 161 -12.02 14.71 0.76
C ASN A 161 -11.85 15.40 -0.61
N GLU A 162 -11.14 16.53 -0.64
CA GLU A 162 -10.86 17.25 -1.88
C GLU A 162 -9.55 16.77 -2.46
N PHE A 163 -9.53 16.64 -3.79
CA PHE A 163 -8.37 16.24 -4.54
C PHE A 163 -7.82 17.43 -5.31
N TYR A 164 -6.50 17.62 -5.27
CA TYR A 164 -5.77 18.53 -6.15
C TYR A 164 -4.99 17.71 -7.17
N GLU A 165 -5.32 17.88 -8.46
CA GLU A 165 -4.73 17.09 -9.55
C GLU A 165 -4.73 15.58 -9.28
N ALA A 166 -5.85 15.07 -8.74
CA ALA A 166 -6.07 13.67 -8.32
C ALA A 166 -5.31 13.20 -7.07
N ASN A 167 -4.60 14.08 -6.35
CA ASN A 167 -3.93 13.75 -5.09
C ASN A 167 -4.69 14.28 -3.87
N VAL A 168 -4.60 13.58 -2.74
CA VAL A 168 -5.21 14.02 -1.47
C VAL A 168 -4.56 15.32 -0.99
N CYS A 169 -5.40 16.29 -0.65
CA CYS A 169 -4.99 17.49 0.08
C CYS A 169 -5.13 17.29 1.59
N PHE A 170 -4.27 17.93 2.37
CA PHE A 170 -4.43 18.00 3.82
C PHE A 170 -4.74 19.43 4.21
N LYS A 171 -5.72 19.62 5.11
CA LYS A 171 -6.11 20.94 5.60
C LYS A 171 -5.91 21.02 7.11
N SER A 172 -5.47 22.18 7.57
CA SER A 172 -5.45 22.56 8.98
C SER A 172 -6.75 23.27 9.35
N SER A 173 -7.00 23.42 10.65
CA SER A 173 -8.14 24.19 11.17
C SER A 173 -8.03 25.70 10.95
N GLN A 174 -6.81 26.21 10.75
CA GLN A 174 -6.50 27.62 10.47
C GLN A 174 -6.47 27.94 8.97
N GLY A 175 -6.86 27.00 8.10
CA GLY A 175 -6.97 27.25 6.66
C GLY A 175 -5.67 27.08 5.88
N LEU A 176 -4.60 26.59 6.50
CA LEU A 176 -3.43 26.11 5.77
C LEU A 176 -3.75 24.83 5.00
N THR A 177 -3.25 24.72 3.78
CA THR A 177 -3.46 23.57 2.89
C THR A 177 -2.12 23.00 2.43
N LEU A 178 -1.92 21.71 2.62
CA LEU A 178 -0.85 20.93 1.99
C LEU A 178 -1.42 20.18 0.78
N ARG A 179 -0.82 20.36 -0.40
CA ARG A 179 -1.22 19.66 -1.62
C ARG A 179 -0.02 19.25 -2.45
N THR A 180 -0.23 18.30 -3.36
CA THR A 180 0.81 17.82 -4.27
C THR A 180 0.23 17.56 -5.65
N ASN A 181 1.05 17.75 -6.68
CA ASN A 181 0.77 17.28 -8.03
C ASN A 181 1.55 16.01 -8.40
N GLY A 182 2.24 15.40 -7.43
CA GLY A 182 3.12 14.26 -7.63
C GLY A 182 4.57 14.60 -7.96
N ALA A 183 4.86 15.83 -8.39
CA ALA A 183 6.23 16.31 -8.64
C ALA A 183 6.77 17.23 -7.54
N LYS A 184 5.88 17.94 -6.86
CA LYS A 184 6.21 18.86 -5.75
C LYS A 184 5.07 18.95 -4.75
N TRP A 185 5.42 19.25 -3.51
CA TRP A 185 4.47 19.66 -2.48
C TRP A 185 4.41 21.16 -2.36
N GLU A 186 3.23 21.66 -2.00
CA GLU A 186 2.96 23.07 -1.75
C GLU A 186 2.25 23.20 -0.40
N LEU A 187 2.74 24.11 0.44
CA LEU A 187 2.03 24.60 1.63
C LEU A 187 1.45 25.97 1.30
N LEU A 188 0.13 26.10 1.45
CA LEU A 188 -0.62 27.29 1.12
C LEU A 188 -1.34 27.84 2.35
N SER A 189 -1.55 29.15 2.35
CA SER A 189 -2.58 29.80 3.15
C SER A 189 -3.61 30.39 2.18
N GLU A 190 -4.86 29.94 2.31
CA GLU A 190 -5.89 30.20 1.30
C GLU A 190 -5.42 29.74 -0.09
N ASP A 191 -5.16 30.67 -1.02
CA ASP A 191 -4.66 30.38 -2.37
C ASP A 191 -3.20 30.84 -2.59
N THR A 192 -2.54 31.34 -1.56
CA THR A 192 -1.15 31.82 -1.64
C THR A 192 -0.17 30.71 -1.27
N VAL A 193 0.73 30.35 -2.19
CA VAL A 193 1.81 29.40 -1.92
C VAL A 193 2.83 30.04 -1.00
N LEU A 194 3.05 29.43 0.17
CA LEU A 194 4.02 29.87 1.17
C LEU A 194 5.35 29.13 1.00
N TYR A 195 5.28 27.81 0.81
CA TYR A 195 6.47 26.97 0.68
C TYR A 195 6.27 25.88 -0.37
N THR A 196 7.37 25.46 -1.01
CA THR A 196 7.38 24.34 -1.96
C THR A 196 8.49 23.35 -1.67
N ALA A 197 8.25 22.05 -1.89
CA ALA A 197 9.27 21.02 -1.75
C ALA A 197 9.28 20.07 -2.95
N LYS A 198 10.47 19.80 -3.50
CA LYS A 198 10.69 18.74 -4.49
C LYS A 198 10.93 17.43 -3.77
N THR A 199 9.87 16.78 -3.30
CA THR A 199 9.95 15.45 -2.68
C THR A 199 9.18 14.43 -3.51
N GLU A 200 9.83 13.30 -3.80
CA GLU A 200 9.20 12.13 -4.38
C GLU A 200 8.48 11.36 -3.27
N GLY A 201 7.24 11.74 -2.98
CA GLY A 201 6.39 10.97 -2.09
C GLY A 201 5.71 11.75 -1.00
N CYS A 202 5.40 11.11 0.12
CA CYS A 202 4.81 11.79 1.25
C CYS A 202 5.85 12.68 1.95
N PRO A 203 5.48 13.87 2.43
CA PRO A 203 6.43 14.77 3.07
C PRO A 203 6.65 14.39 4.54
N ASP A 204 6.34 13.16 4.95
CA ASP A 204 6.59 12.68 6.31
C ASP A 204 8.09 12.47 6.52
N LYS A 205 8.65 13.18 7.52
CA LYS A 205 10.06 13.43 7.87
C LYS A 205 10.55 14.82 7.47
N VAL A 206 11.75 15.13 7.95
CA VAL A 206 12.49 16.33 7.58
C VAL A 206 12.69 16.36 6.06
N SER A 207 12.16 17.40 5.43
CA SER A 207 12.33 17.69 4.01
C SER A 207 12.74 19.15 3.84
N THR A 208 13.49 19.45 2.78
CA THR A 208 13.90 20.82 2.45
C THR A 208 12.81 21.49 1.62
N TRP A 209 12.31 22.61 2.13
CA TRP A 209 11.28 23.44 1.52
C TRP A 209 11.88 24.80 1.15
N ILE A 210 11.35 25.39 0.09
CA ILE A 210 11.75 26.70 -0.41
C ILE A 210 10.62 27.66 -0.10
N ASN A 211 10.93 28.73 0.64
CA ASN A 211 10.01 29.84 0.87
C ASN A 211 9.70 30.54 -0.46
N ALA A 212 8.43 30.70 -0.77
CA ALA A 212 7.98 31.27 -2.04
C ALA A 212 8.22 32.78 -2.16
N GLU A 213 8.40 33.50 -1.05
CA GLU A 213 8.61 34.95 -1.03
C GLU A 213 10.07 35.33 -1.32
N ASP A 214 11.02 34.69 -0.63
CA ASP A 214 12.44 35.07 -0.66
C ASP A 214 13.37 33.97 -1.23
N GLY A 215 12.83 32.79 -1.54
CA GLY A 215 13.58 31.66 -2.07
C GLY A 215 14.49 30.97 -1.05
N THR A 216 14.38 31.30 0.24
CA THR A 216 15.22 30.69 1.28
C THR A 216 14.83 29.22 1.51
N GLU A 217 15.84 28.40 1.75
CA GLU A 217 15.65 26.99 2.11
C GLU A 217 15.40 26.86 3.61
N VAL A 218 14.34 26.14 3.97
CA VAL A 218 13.96 25.80 5.34
C VAL A 218 13.70 24.31 5.43
N ASN A 219 14.16 23.69 6.51
CA ASN A 219 13.84 22.29 6.79
C ASN A 219 12.55 22.23 7.58
N LEU A 220 11.51 21.68 6.97
CA LEU A 220 10.25 21.42 7.66
C LEU A 220 10.17 19.95 8.04
N GLU A 221 9.71 19.69 9.25
CA GLU A 221 9.52 18.34 9.76
C GLU A 221 8.03 18.08 9.92
N LEU A 222 7.52 17.13 9.16
CA LEU A 222 6.15 16.65 9.23
C LEU A 222 6.15 15.21 9.73
N GLU A 223 5.37 14.92 10.76
CA GLU A 223 5.23 13.58 11.29
C GLU A 223 3.86 12.98 10.95
N HIS A 224 3.85 11.69 10.63
CA HIS A 224 2.62 10.93 10.53
C HIS A 224 2.04 10.67 11.91
N LEU A 225 0.84 11.21 12.18
CA LEU A 225 0.01 10.63 13.22
C LEU A 225 -0.53 9.32 12.66
N SER A 226 0.11 8.21 13.03
CA SER A 226 -0.49 6.90 12.82
C SER A 226 -1.85 6.93 13.50
N SER A 227 -2.92 6.75 12.73
CA SER A 227 -4.26 6.63 13.26
C SER A 227 -4.23 5.72 14.48
N ASN A 228 -4.92 6.10 15.55
CA ASN A 228 -5.35 5.20 16.62
C ASN A 228 -6.19 4.05 16.01
N ASN A 229 -5.54 3.12 15.30
CA ASN A 229 -5.95 1.73 15.34
C ASN A 229 -5.85 1.32 16.81
N PRO A 230 -6.76 0.47 17.31
CA PRO A 230 -6.58 -0.12 18.63
C PRO A 230 -5.13 -0.63 18.73
N VAL A 231 -4.43 -0.23 19.78
CA VAL A 231 -3.00 -0.49 20.01
C VAL A 231 -2.78 -2.00 19.92
N GLY A 232 -2.38 -2.44 18.74
CA GLY A 232 -2.31 -3.84 18.39
C GLY A 232 -1.36 -4.02 17.23
N GLU A 233 -0.47 -4.98 17.41
CA GLU A 233 0.52 -5.39 16.44
C GLU A 233 -0.18 -6.13 15.28
N LYS A 234 0.33 -5.94 14.07
CA LYS A 234 -0.04 -6.81 12.95
C LYS A 234 0.49 -8.21 13.24
N ARG A 235 -0.39 -9.22 13.19
CA ARG A 235 -0.05 -10.63 13.40
C ARG A 235 -0.51 -11.45 12.22
N CYS A 236 0.15 -12.58 12.03
CA CYS A 236 -0.15 -13.56 10.99
C CYS A 236 -1.03 -14.67 11.55
N CYS A 237 -2.19 -14.88 10.94
CA CYS A 237 -3.07 -16.01 11.22
C CYS A 237 -2.83 -17.10 10.19
N LYS A 238 -2.43 -18.28 10.67
CA LYS A 238 -2.15 -19.45 9.84
C LYS A 238 -3.44 -20.21 9.54
N ASN A 239 -3.63 -20.58 8.29
CA ASN A 239 -4.67 -21.51 7.87
C ASN A 239 -3.99 -22.81 7.40
N ASN A 240 -4.35 -23.95 7.99
CA ASN A 240 -3.70 -25.24 7.70
C ASN A 240 -3.87 -25.70 6.24
N ASP A 241 -4.91 -25.22 5.56
CA ASP A 241 -5.24 -25.58 4.18
C ASP A 241 -5.47 -24.33 3.30
N GLY A 242 -4.88 -23.19 3.68
CA GLY A 242 -4.99 -21.93 2.95
C GLY A 242 -3.88 -20.93 3.25
N GLY A 243 -3.89 -19.79 2.57
CA GLY A 243 -2.91 -18.72 2.80
C GLY A 243 -3.06 -18.07 4.17
N TYR A 244 -1.97 -17.45 4.64
CA TYR A 244 -1.96 -16.61 5.84
C TYR A 244 -2.87 -15.40 5.68
N LYS A 245 -3.45 -14.95 6.79
CA LYS A 245 -4.19 -13.70 6.89
C LYS A 245 -3.54 -12.79 7.93
N VAL A 246 -3.25 -11.55 7.54
CA VAL A 246 -2.81 -10.53 8.49
C VAL A 246 -4.01 -9.98 9.24
N PHE A 247 -3.89 -9.82 10.55
CA PHE A 247 -4.89 -9.19 11.41
C PHE A 247 -4.23 -8.26 12.43
N ASN A 248 -5.00 -7.36 13.03
CA ASN A 248 -4.55 -6.53 14.14
C ASN A 248 -4.99 -7.18 15.46
N ASN A 249 -4.04 -7.54 16.34
CA ASN A 249 -4.34 -8.25 17.58
C ASN A 249 -5.03 -7.38 18.66
N GLY A 250 -5.07 -6.06 18.47
CA GLY A 250 -5.78 -5.13 19.34
C GLY A 250 -7.31 -5.27 19.23
N ASN A 251 -7.83 -5.83 18.12
CA ASN A 251 -9.26 -6.02 17.93
C ASN A 251 -9.68 -7.34 17.30
N HIS A 252 -8.75 -8.13 16.75
CA HIS A 252 -9.03 -9.44 16.15
C HIS A 252 -8.10 -10.51 16.70
N GLN A 253 -8.54 -11.76 16.62
CA GLN A 253 -7.80 -12.96 16.99
C GLN A 253 -7.82 -13.98 15.84
N CYS A 254 -6.80 -14.84 15.81
CA CYS A 254 -6.75 -16.01 14.93
C CYS A 254 -7.39 -17.20 15.64
N CYS A 255 -8.44 -17.78 15.06
CA CYS A 255 -9.11 -18.96 15.57
C CYS A 255 -8.36 -20.25 15.18
N GLU A 256 -8.64 -21.36 15.87
CA GLU A 256 -8.03 -22.66 15.58
C GLU A 256 -8.31 -23.16 14.15
N ASP A 257 -9.43 -22.73 13.56
CA ASP A 257 -9.81 -23.03 12.17
C ASP A 257 -9.09 -22.15 11.13
N GLY A 258 -8.20 -21.24 11.57
CA GLY A 258 -7.50 -20.29 10.70
C GLY A 258 -8.35 -19.11 10.23
N SER A 259 -9.55 -18.92 10.80
CA SER A 259 -10.35 -17.70 10.59
C SER A 259 -9.86 -16.56 11.47
N VAL A 260 -9.99 -15.32 10.97
CA VAL A 260 -9.73 -14.11 11.74
C VAL A 260 -11.08 -13.55 12.16
N LYS A 261 -11.30 -13.39 13.46
CA LYS A 261 -12.56 -12.87 14.03
C LYS A 261 -12.27 -11.79 15.07
N PRO A 262 -13.23 -10.92 15.40
CA PRO A 262 -13.07 -10.00 16.52
C PRO A 262 -12.73 -10.76 17.82
N ASN A 263 -11.99 -10.08 18.71
CA ASN A 263 -11.56 -10.66 19.98
C ASN A 263 -12.75 -11.25 20.76
N GLY A 264 -12.62 -12.50 21.21
CA GLY A 264 -13.65 -13.24 21.94
C GLY A 264 -14.75 -13.89 21.09
N LEU A 265 -14.63 -13.92 19.75
CA LEU A 265 -15.63 -14.51 18.85
C LEU A 265 -15.15 -15.76 18.07
N CYS A 266 -14.00 -16.31 18.46
CA CYS A 266 -13.74 -17.74 18.24
C CYS A 266 -14.62 -18.49 19.25
#